data_AF-A0A811KTV4-F1
#
_entry.id   AF-A0A811KTV4-F1
#
_cell.length_a   1.000
_cell.length_b   1.000
_cell.length_c   1.000
_cell.angle_alpha   90.00
_cell.angle_beta   90.00
_cell.angle_gamma   90.00
#
_symmetry.space_group_name_H-M   'P 1'
#
loop_
_entity.id
_entity.type
_entity.pdbx_description
1 polymer ?
#
loop_
_entity_poly.entity_id
_entity_poly.type
_entity_poly.pdbx_seq_one_letter_code
_entity_poly.pdbx_strand_id
1 'polypeptide(L)'
;MTELKFVPFKIFFDPAFWSVINRRRLDEWKLDCPELPIKASFDYIAKQGHTCPLSISFDALTEAKDGEQTVTGRFQLLGTLKDFQSFGRKELMNKLKEELWSNVVGFKPENLNLFHIVAFADLKQYSYYYMICAPALVYPKGISKAATTGKPSEHDHVLAWKYFKETSESAFLLSESTHNIIPIKNLKETHEPVTVVMANPTSVLEHLGWTARNLIAFIAFHRPDWSVIKLLALRSTVESSFTVDVCWDKPEDNGTPETVGWQKPEVISLKNVFDPVKLMESAVDMNLKLVRWRLVPELKLNKLTELKMLIVGSGTLGCNLARSFLGWGVKHFTFIDNSVVSYNNPVRQSLFTFEDAKQGNKSKSVTAADSLKKIYPSVCSRGVDMKIPMPSHPISEKERQNVMDSVEQLTKLIQEHDVVFLVMDSRESRWLPTLLCTHYGKLAVTVALGFDTFMVMRHGVRSTVPSPSADPSEVSGSELGCYFCSDVTAPGNSLEDRTLDQNCTITRAGISGIASGIAVELVASLTQHENGVGAPAMVSGLDDNSTVLGATPHQVRGFMSRFHFMTPTVRRFQQCTACGDQVQNEYASNGFDFLTSVFNDGTELERVSGLKQLQESVENVTIDDIDFNCTDSE
;
A
#
# COMPACT_ATOMS: atom_id res chain seq x y z
N MET A 1 -43.39 7.12 -34.29
CA MET A 1 -42.66 5.92 -33.80
C MET A 1 -41.18 6.24 -33.81
N THR A 2 -40.42 5.70 -32.86
CA THR A 2 -38.97 5.94 -32.72
C THR A 2 -38.23 4.62 -32.86
N GLU A 3 -37.02 4.64 -33.42
CA GLU A 3 -36.15 3.46 -33.48
C GLU A 3 -35.97 2.84 -32.09
N LEU A 4 -36.16 1.52 -31.98
CA LEU A 4 -36.07 0.82 -30.71
C LEU A 4 -34.60 0.54 -30.36
N LYS A 5 -34.13 1.14 -29.27
CA LYS A 5 -32.80 0.90 -28.71
C LYS A 5 -32.85 -0.17 -27.62
N PHE A 6 -31.80 -0.99 -27.57
CA PHE A 6 -31.66 -2.10 -26.62
C PHE A 6 -30.45 -1.87 -25.72
N VAL A 7 -30.57 -2.19 -24.43
CA VAL A 7 -29.48 -2.06 -23.47
C VAL A 7 -28.62 -3.32 -23.49
N PRO A 8 -27.33 -3.25 -23.87
CA PRO A 8 -26.44 -4.41 -23.87
C PRO A 8 -26.14 -4.88 -22.45
N PHE A 9 -25.77 -6.16 -22.31
CA PHE A 9 -25.33 -6.70 -21.02
C PHE A 9 -24.08 -5.99 -20.50
N LYS A 10 -23.93 -5.89 -19.19
CA LYS A 10 -22.68 -5.55 -18.54
C LYS A 10 -22.32 -6.65 -17.58
N ILE A 11 -21.20 -7.34 -17.81
CA ILE A 11 -20.79 -8.45 -16.95
C ILE A 11 -20.24 -7.90 -15.63
N PHE A 12 -20.60 -8.57 -14.54
CA PHE A 12 -19.99 -8.37 -13.23
C PHE A 12 -19.46 -9.69 -12.73
N PHE A 13 -18.15 -9.79 -12.53
CA PHE A 13 -17.53 -10.94 -11.90
C PHE A 13 -17.36 -10.70 -10.41
N ASP A 14 -17.82 -11.63 -9.59
CA ASP A 14 -17.38 -11.74 -8.20
C ASP A 14 -15.86 -12.01 -8.17
N PRO A 15 -15.04 -11.28 -7.40
CA PRO A 15 -13.64 -11.62 -7.20
C PRO A 15 -13.41 -13.10 -6.84
N ALA A 16 -14.33 -13.73 -6.08
CA ALA A 16 -14.24 -15.14 -5.74
C ALA A 16 -14.32 -16.07 -6.96
N PHE A 17 -14.99 -15.68 -8.05
CA PHE A 17 -14.94 -16.42 -9.32
C PHE A 17 -13.51 -16.51 -9.85
N TRP A 18 -12.78 -15.38 -9.89
CA TRP A 18 -11.40 -15.37 -10.35
C TRP A 18 -10.45 -16.14 -9.43
N SER A 19 -10.76 -16.20 -8.13
CA SER A 19 -10.06 -17.10 -7.20
C SER A 19 -10.22 -18.58 -7.59
N VAL A 20 -11.44 -19.00 -7.93
CA VAL A 20 -11.71 -20.36 -8.43
C VAL A 20 -10.97 -20.61 -9.75
N ILE A 21 -10.97 -19.66 -10.68
CA ILE A 21 -10.22 -19.76 -11.94
C ILE A 21 -8.72 -19.91 -11.68
N ASN A 22 -8.14 -19.10 -10.78
CA ASN A 22 -6.71 -19.19 -10.43
C ASN A 22 -6.36 -20.59 -9.90
N ARG A 23 -7.13 -21.08 -8.92
CA ARG A 23 -6.92 -22.40 -8.31
C ARG A 23 -7.03 -23.51 -9.35
N ARG A 24 -8.13 -23.55 -10.12
CA ARG A 24 -8.32 -24.57 -11.15
C ARG A 24 -7.26 -24.49 -12.23
N ARG A 25 -6.84 -23.30 -12.64
CA ARG A 25 -5.78 -23.13 -13.65
C ARG A 25 -4.43 -23.68 -13.18
N LEU A 26 -4.08 -23.49 -11.91
CA LEU A 26 -2.82 -23.99 -11.34
C LEU A 26 -2.86 -25.50 -11.06
N ASP A 27 -3.94 -25.96 -10.45
CA ASP A 27 -3.99 -27.30 -9.84
C ASP A 27 -4.62 -28.34 -10.77
N GLU A 28 -5.67 -27.97 -11.51
CA GLU A 28 -6.51 -28.89 -12.28
C GLU A 28 -6.18 -28.83 -13.78
N TRP A 29 -6.32 -27.66 -14.41
CA TRP A 29 -6.23 -27.49 -15.87
C TRP A 29 -4.79 -27.36 -16.37
N LYS A 30 -3.87 -26.81 -15.58
CA LYS A 30 -2.46 -26.61 -15.97
C LYS A 30 -2.35 -25.85 -17.30
N LEU A 31 -1.97 -26.52 -18.38
CA LEU A 31 -1.87 -25.95 -19.73
C LEU A 31 -3.19 -26.01 -20.53
N ASP A 32 -4.11 -26.87 -20.11
CA ASP A 32 -5.40 -27.06 -20.79
C ASP A 32 -6.24 -25.80 -20.69
N CYS A 33 -6.82 -25.40 -21.82
CA CYS A 33 -7.59 -24.17 -21.99
C CYS A 33 -9.05 -24.54 -22.23
N PRO A 34 -9.83 -24.80 -21.16
CA PRO A 34 -11.14 -25.40 -21.30
C PRO A 34 -12.20 -24.40 -21.81
N GLU A 35 -13.19 -24.95 -22.51
CA GLU A 35 -14.48 -24.32 -22.76
C GLU A 35 -15.52 -25.03 -21.86
N LEU A 36 -16.09 -24.29 -20.92
CA LEU A 36 -17.00 -24.82 -19.90
C LEU A 36 -18.37 -24.16 -19.99
N PRO A 37 -19.46 -24.85 -19.61
CA PRO A 37 -20.72 -24.18 -19.32
C PRO A 37 -20.51 -23.22 -18.15
N ILE A 38 -21.08 -22.02 -18.26
CA ILE A 38 -21.06 -21.01 -17.20
C ILE A 38 -22.47 -20.49 -16.97
N LYS A 39 -22.80 -20.25 -15.70
CA LYS A 39 -24.06 -19.61 -15.33
C LYS A 39 -23.88 -18.15 -15.03
N ALA A 40 -24.92 -17.41 -15.29
CA ALA A 40 -25.05 -16.03 -14.92
C ALA A 40 -26.45 -15.75 -14.40
N SER A 41 -26.59 -14.72 -13.57
CA SER A 41 -27.88 -14.22 -13.11
C SER A 41 -28.14 -12.82 -13.63
N PHE A 42 -29.40 -12.54 -13.95
CA PHE A 42 -29.89 -11.21 -14.27
C PHE A 42 -30.44 -10.53 -13.02
N ASP A 43 -30.39 -9.19 -12.98
CA ASP A 43 -31.03 -8.39 -11.94
C ASP A 43 -32.38 -7.83 -12.40
N TYR A 44 -33.44 -8.46 -11.93
CA TYR A 44 -34.83 -8.01 -12.15
C TYR A 44 -35.37 -7.13 -11.02
N ILE A 45 -34.60 -6.93 -9.94
CA ILE A 45 -35.03 -6.32 -8.69
C ILE A 45 -34.67 -4.83 -8.64
N ALA A 46 -33.49 -4.44 -9.13
CA ALA A 46 -33.02 -3.05 -9.02
C ALA A 46 -34.01 -2.03 -9.62
N LYS A 47 -34.57 -1.14 -8.80
CA LYS A 47 -35.62 -0.21 -9.24
C LYS A 47 -35.16 0.76 -10.33
N GLN A 48 -33.92 1.26 -10.24
CA GLN A 48 -33.32 2.17 -11.22
C GLN A 48 -31.83 1.88 -11.38
N GLY A 49 -31.32 2.04 -12.60
CA GLY A 49 -29.91 1.95 -12.91
C GLY A 49 -29.63 2.31 -14.36
N HIS A 50 -28.37 2.16 -14.78
CA HIS A 50 -27.88 2.58 -16.09
C HIS A 50 -27.40 1.40 -16.96
N THR A 51 -27.61 0.16 -16.51
CA THR A 51 -27.03 -1.03 -17.12
C THR A 51 -27.99 -2.22 -17.08
N CYS A 52 -27.67 -3.23 -17.88
CA CYS A 52 -28.28 -4.55 -17.85
C CYS A 52 -27.26 -5.55 -17.25
N PRO A 53 -27.16 -5.66 -15.92
CA PRO A 53 -26.12 -6.47 -15.28
C PRO A 53 -26.30 -7.97 -15.56
N LEU A 54 -25.19 -8.64 -15.87
CA LEU A 54 -25.07 -10.08 -16.00
C LEU A 54 -24.03 -10.55 -14.98
N SER A 55 -24.48 -11.07 -13.84
CA SER A 55 -23.63 -11.35 -12.70
C SER A 55 -23.09 -12.79 -12.74
N ILE A 56 -21.80 -12.94 -12.52
CA ILE A 56 -21.08 -14.21 -12.46
C ILE A 56 -20.59 -14.41 -11.02
N SER A 57 -21.21 -15.37 -10.33
CA SER A 57 -20.88 -15.78 -8.96
C SER A 57 -19.69 -16.75 -8.92
N PHE A 58 -19.18 -17.03 -7.72
CA PHE A 58 -18.06 -17.96 -7.53
C PHE A 58 -18.37 -19.41 -7.94
N ASP A 59 -19.64 -19.81 -7.89
CA ASP A 59 -20.16 -21.14 -8.23
C ASP A 59 -20.73 -21.21 -9.66
N ALA A 60 -20.48 -20.20 -10.48
CA ALA A 60 -20.95 -20.15 -11.86
C ALA A 60 -20.51 -21.34 -12.74
N LEU A 61 -19.51 -22.11 -12.32
CA LEU A 61 -19.00 -23.30 -13.02
C LEU A 61 -19.47 -24.65 -12.40
N THR A 62 -20.38 -24.65 -11.43
CA THR A 62 -20.93 -25.89 -10.82
C THR A 62 -22.31 -26.24 -11.40
N GLU A 63 -22.83 -27.44 -11.09
CA GLU A 63 -24.19 -27.86 -11.46
C GLU A 63 -25.26 -27.00 -10.76
N ALA A 64 -26.47 -26.94 -11.35
CA ALA A 64 -27.53 -26.01 -10.89
C ALA A 64 -28.25 -26.57 -9.68
N LYS A 65 -28.57 -25.69 -8.73
CA LYS A 65 -29.58 -26.00 -7.73
C LYS A 65 -30.95 -25.66 -8.32
N ASP A 66 -31.94 -26.49 -8.06
CA ASP A 66 -33.31 -26.26 -8.51
C ASP A 66 -33.83 -24.92 -7.96
N GLY A 67 -34.40 -24.09 -8.86
CA GLY A 67 -35.07 -22.83 -8.50
C GLY A 67 -34.27 -21.54 -8.65
N GLU A 68 -33.00 -21.58 -9.06
CA GLU A 68 -32.23 -20.36 -9.34
C GLU A 68 -32.52 -19.80 -10.74
N GLN A 69 -32.93 -18.52 -10.83
CA GLN A 69 -33.14 -17.80 -12.08
C GLN A 69 -31.81 -17.48 -12.78
N THR A 70 -31.22 -18.50 -13.40
CA THR A 70 -29.92 -18.43 -14.06
C THR A 70 -30.05 -18.62 -15.58
N VAL A 71 -29.14 -18.01 -16.32
CA VAL A 71 -28.95 -18.23 -17.74
C VAL A 71 -27.62 -18.94 -17.95
N THR A 72 -27.65 -19.95 -18.80
CA THR A 72 -26.47 -20.73 -19.15
C THR A 72 -25.82 -20.17 -20.42
N GLY A 73 -24.53 -19.93 -20.34
CA GLY A 73 -23.67 -19.59 -21.47
C GLY A 73 -22.43 -20.47 -21.48
N ARG A 74 -21.41 -20.03 -22.21
CA ARG A 74 -20.10 -20.70 -22.27
C ARG A 74 -18.98 -19.78 -21.81
N PHE A 75 -17.99 -20.34 -21.13
CA PHE A 75 -16.77 -19.67 -20.70
C PHE A 75 -15.57 -20.39 -21.31
N GLN A 76 -14.78 -19.67 -22.09
CA GLN A 76 -13.58 -20.18 -22.73
C GLN A 76 -12.36 -19.44 -22.20
N LEU A 77 -11.48 -20.19 -21.55
CA LEU A 77 -10.20 -19.67 -21.09
C LEU A 77 -9.15 -19.85 -22.18
N LEU A 78 -8.35 -18.82 -22.45
CA LEU A 78 -7.23 -18.84 -23.38
C LEU A 78 -5.90 -18.89 -22.64
N GLY A 79 -4.90 -19.48 -23.28
CA GLY A 79 -3.60 -19.74 -22.66
C GLY A 79 -2.71 -18.51 -22.56
N THR A 80 -2.75 -17.62 -23.56
CA THR A 80 -1.89 -16.43 -23.61
C THR A 80 -2.66 -15.16 -23.98
N LEU A 81 -2.07 -14.00 -23.65
CA LEU A 81 -2.60 -12.70 -24.08
C LEU A 81 -2.64 -12.57 -25.61
N LYS A 82 -1.67 -13.17 -26.31
CA LYS A 82 -1.63 -13.15 -27.79
C LYS A 82 -2.83 -13.89 -28.36
N ASP A 83 -3.15 -15.07 -27.82
CA ASP A 83 -4.31 -15.85 -28.26
C ASP A 83 -5.62 -15.08 -28.03
N PHE A 84 -5.72 -14.33 -26.92
CA PHE A 84 -6.87 -13.47 -26.65
C PHE A 84 -7.00 -12.32 -27.65
N GLN A 85 -5.89 -11.69 -28.01
CA GLN A 85 -5.87 -10.59 -28.98
C GLN A 85 -6.18 -11.06 -30.40
N SER A 86 -5.71 -12.24 -30.80
CA SER A 86 -5.94 -12.84 -32.12
C SER A 86 -7.13 -13.80 -32.16
N PHE A 87 -7.99 -13.80 -31.14
CA PHE A 87 -9.10 -14.75 -31.06
C PHE A 87 -10.06 -14.58 -32.25
N GLY A 88 -10.47 -15.72 -32.83
CA GLY A 88 -11.36 -15.82 -33.98
C GLY A 88 -12.80 -15.38 -33.69
N ARG A 89 -13.03 -14.06 -33.59
CA ARG A 89 -14.34 -13.48 -33.26
C ARG A 89 -15.41 -13.75 -34.33
N LYS A 90 -15.00 -13.85 -35.59
CA LYS A 90 -15.91 -14.09 -36.71
C LYS A 90 -16.36 -15.54 -36.74
N GLU A 91 -15.43 -16.48 -36.55
CA GLU A 91 -15.71 -17.91 -36.50
C GLU A 91 -16.68 -18.23 -35.36
N LEU A 92 -16.44 -17.70 -34.15
CA LEU A 92 -17.34 -17.90 -33.02
C LEU A 92 -18.73 -17.27 -33.27
N MET A 93 -18.80 -16.05 -33.81
CA MET A 93 -20.08 -15.40 -34.11
C MET A 93 -20.89 -16.19 -35.13
N ASN A 94 -20.25 -16.76 -36.16
CA ASN A 94 -20.93 -17.59 -37.16
C ASN A 94 -21.50 -18.87 -36.54
N LYS A 95 -20.71 -19.56 -35.70
CA LYS A 95 -21.17 -20.75 -34.97
C LYS A 95 -22.39 -20.43 -34.09
N LEU A 96 -22.31 -19.35 -33.31
CA LEU A 96 -23.40 -18.92 -32.43
C LEU A 96 -24.64 -18.43 -33.21
N LYS A 97 -24.44 -17.83 -34.39
CA LYS A 97 -25.51 -17.43 -35.31
C LYS A 97 -26.30 -18.64 -35.79
N GLU A 98 -25.61 -19.69 -36.25
CA GLU A 98 -26.23 -20.94 -36.71
C GLU A 98 -27.00 -21.62 -35.58
N GLU A 99 -26.42 -21.69 -34.38
CA GLU A 99 -27.06 -22.26 -33.19
C GLU A 99 -28.33 -21.49 -32.80
N LEU A 100 -28.24 -20.15 -32.72
CA LEU A 100 -29.37 -19.29 -32.38
C LEU A 100 -30.49 -19.38 -33.43
N TRP A 101 -30.14 -19.37 -34.72
CA TRP A 101 -31.13 -19.47 -35.79
C TRP A 101 -31.81 -20.85 -35.80
N SER A 102 -31.05 -21.93 -35.57
CA SER A 102 -31.60 -23.27 -35.41
C SER A 102 -32.59 -23.35 -34.24
N ASN A 103 -32.30 -22.67 -33.13
CA ASN A 103 -33.24 -22.59 -31.99
C ASN A 103 -34.51 -21.82 -32.35
N VAL A 104 -34.41 -20.74 -33.12
CA VAL A 104 -35.58 -20.00 -33.61
C VAL A 104 -36.42 -20.88 -34.54
N VAL A 105 -35.84 -21.43 -35.61
CA VAL A 105 -36.56 -22.27 -36.59
C VAL A 105 -37.16 -23.52 -35.93
N GLY A 106 -36.39 -24.15 -35.05
CA GLY A 106 -36.80 -25.34 -34.28
C GLY A 106 -37.79 -25.07 -33.15
N PHE A 107 -38.29 -23.84 -33.00
CA PHE A 107 -39.28 -23.44 -31.98
C PHE A 107 -38.83 -23.75 -30.54
N LYS A 108 -37.61 -23.32 -30.16
CA LYS A 108 -37.01 -23.50 -28.82
C LYS A 108 -36.90 -22.17 -28.06
N PRO A 109 -38.00 -21.63 -27.51
CA PRO A 109 -38.02 -20.32 -26.85
C PRO A 109 -37.12 -20.23 -25.60
N GLU A 110 -36.81 -21.34 -24.96
CA GLU A 110 -35.92 -21.41 -23.79
C GLU A 110 -34.43 -21.12 -24.13
N ASN A 111 -34.02 -21.29 -25.38
CA ASN A 111 -32.61 -21.22 -25.81
C ASN A 111 -32.33 -20.02 -26.73
N LEU A 112 -33.02 -18.89 -26.50
CA LEU A 112 -32.89 -17.67 -27.31
C LEU A 112 -31.77 -16.73 -26.84
N ASN A 113 -31.31 -16.85 -25.59
CA ASN A 113 -30.39 -15.90 -24.97
C ASN A 113 -29.02 -16.54 -24.72
N LEU A 114 -28.33 -16.90 -25.81
CA LEU A 114 -26.98 -17.44 -25.75
C LEU A 114 -25.98 -16.34 -25.37
N PHE A 115 -24.94 -16.71 -24.62
CA PHE A 115 -23.77 -15.86 -24.43
C PHE A 115 -22.49 -16.67 -24.29
N HIS A 116 -21.38 -16.10 -24.73
CA HIS A 116 -20.05 -16.72 -24.67
C HIS A 116 -19.04 -15.71 -24.12
N ILE A 117 -18.34 -16.07 -23.07
CA ILE A 117 -17.29 -15.29 -22.44
C ILE A 117 -15.95 -15.90 -22.85
N VAL A 118 -15.08 -15.09 -23.45
CA VAL A 118 -13.70 -15.46 -23.74
C VAL A 118 -12.83 -14.70 -22.77
N ALA A 119 -11.91 -15.38 -22.09
CA ALA A 119 -11.06 -14.77 -21.08
C ALA A 119 -9.60 -15.24 -21.14
N PHE A 120 -8.69 -14.39 -20.66
CA PHE A 120 -7.31 -14.71 -20.37
C PHE A 120 -6.98 -14.22 -18.95
N ALA A 121 -6.38 -15.09 -18.14
CA ALA A 121 -6.01 -14.80 -16.76
C ALA A 121 -4.49 -14.72 -16.62
N ASP A 122 -3.96 -13.53 -16.34
CA ASP A 122 -2.56 -13.33 -15.95
C ASP A 122 -2.43 -13.50 -14.43
N LEU A 123 -2.11 -14.72 -14.01
CA LEU A 123 -1.95 -15.09 -12.60
C LEU A 123 -0.73 -14.42 -11.94
N LYS A 124 0.23 -13.88 -12.71
CA LYS A 124 1.40 -13.19 -12.14
C LYS A 124 1.06 -11.76 -11.76
N GLN A 125 0.26 -11.09 -12.59
CA GLN A 125 -0.17 -9.70 -12.36
C GLN A 125 -1.56 -9.60 -11.73
N TYR A 126 -2.23 -10.72 -11.48
CA TYR A 126 -3.64 -10.80 -11.07
C TYR A 126 -4.54 -9.93 -11.95
N SER A 127 -4.32 -10.00 -13.26
CA SER A 127 -5.02 -9.21 -14.28
C SER A 127 -5.80 -10.11 -15.21
N TYR A 128 -7.09 -9.82 -15.38
CA TYR A 128 -8.05 -10.67 -16.06
C TYR A 128 -8.64 -9.93 -17.25
N TYR A 129 -8.38 -10.46 -18.43
CA TYR A 129 -8.86 -9.93 -19.70
C TYR A 129 -10.07 -10.74 -20.11
N TYR A 130 -11.16 -10.10 -20.50
CA TYR A 130 -12.34 -10.82 -20.98
C TYR A 130 -13.10 -10.02 -22.03
N MET A 131 -13.90 -10.74 -22.80
CA MET A 131 -14.88 -10.18 -23.74
C MET A 131 -16.08 -11.11 -23.81
N ILE A 132 -17.25 -10.54 -24.05
CA ILE A 132 -18.50 -11.28 -24.21
C ILE A 132 -19.04 -11.14 -25.62
N CYS A 133 -19.53 -12.26 -26.13
CA CYS A 133 -20.37 -12.35 -27.30
C CYS A 133 -21.77 -12.79 -26.86
N ALA A 134 -22.76 -11.90 -26.98
CA ALA A 134 -24.17 -12.22 -26.76
C ALA A 134 -24.91 -12.06 -28.10
N PRO A 135 -24.97 -13.10 -28.96
CA PRO A 135 -25.54 -13.02 -30.29
C PRO A 135 -27.00 -12.54 -30.26
N ALA A 136 -27.29 -11.54 -31.06
CA ALA A 136 -28.64 -11.04 -31.29
C ALA A 136 -28.92 -10.95 -32.80
N LEU A 137 -30.06 -11.49 -33.21
CA LEU A 137 -30.50 -11.48 -34.60
C LEU A 137 -30.89 -10.05 -35.02
N VAL A 138 -30.44 -9.64 -36.21
CA VAL A 138 -30.90 -8.42 -36.88
C VAL A 138 -32.14 -8.77 -37.72
N TYR A 139 -33.21 -9.14 -37.03
CA TYR A 139 -34.48 -9.55 -37.61
C TYR A 139 -35.61 -9.36 -36.59
N PRO A 140 -36.81 -8.94 -36.99
CA PRO A 140 -37.20 -8.41 -38.32
C PRO A 140 -36.56 -7.04 -38.62
N LYS A 141 -36.74 -6.51 -39.83
CA LYS A 141 -36.26 -5.17 -40.21
C LYS A 141 -37.22 -4.07 -39.70
N GLY A 142 -36.71 -2.84 -39.59
CA GLY A 142 -37.54 -1.67 -39.26
C GLY A 142 -38.12 -1.64 -37.84
N ILE A 143 -37.48 -2.33 -36.87
CA ILE A 143 -38.01 -2.41 -35.50
C ILE A 143 -38.09 -1.01 -34.88
N SER A 144 -39.30 -0.59 -34.53
CA SER A 144 -39.57 0.69 -33.87
C SER A 144 -40.59 0.54 -32.74
N LYS A 145 -40.58 1.49 -31.82
CA LYS A 145 -41.52 1.55 -30.69
C LYS A 145 -42.43 2.77 -30.74
N ALA A 146 -43.58 2.67 -30.09
CA ALA A 146 -44.42 3.82 -29.76
C ALA A 146 -43.62 4.87 -28.97
N ALA A 147 -43.94 6.15 -29.18
CA ALA A 147 -43.24 7.27 -28.55
C ALA A 147 -43.51 7.37 -27.03
N THR A 148 -44.65 6.82 -26.60
CA THR A 148 -45.09 6.80 -25.20
C THR A 148 -45.17 5.37 -24.71
N THR A 149 -44.61 5.11 -23.53
CA THR A 149 -44.79 3.85 -22.81
C THR A 149 -45.99 3.94 -21.85
N GLY A 150 -46.70 2.83 -21.69
CA GLY A 150 -47.77 2.69 -20.70
C GLY A 150 -47.27 2.07 -19.40
N LYS A 151 -48.11 2.13 -18.37
CA LYS A 151 -47.92 1.34 -17.14
C LYS A 151 -48.79 0.07 -17.20
N PRO A 152 -48.30 -1.09 -16.75
CA PRO A 152 -49.14 -2.27 -16.60
C PRO A 152 -50.20 -2.06 -15.51
N SER A 153 -51.30 -2.81 -15.60
CA SER A 153 -52.23 -2.92 -14.48
C SER A 153 -51.55 -3.67 -13.32
N GLU A 154 -51.93 -3.34 -12.09
CA GLU A 154 -51.39 -4.01 -10.90
C GLU A 154 -51.73 -5.51 -10.89
N HIS A 155 -52.94 -5.86 -11.34
CA HIS A 155 -53.38 -7.25 -11.45
C HIS A 155 -52.52 -8.06 -12.43
N ASP A 156 -52.33 -7.56 -13.65
CA ASP A 156 -51.55 -8.23 -14.69
C ASP A 156 -50.08 -8.36 -14.30
N HIS A 157 -49.53 -7.33 -13.65
CA HIS A 157 -48.15 -7.34 -13.15
C HIS A 157 -47.95 -8.42 -12.09
N VAL A 158 -48.82 -8.48 -11.08
CA VAL A 158 -48.73 -9.47 -10.00
C VAL A 158 -48.85 -10.89 -10.55
N LEU A 159 -49.77 -11.12 -11.47
CA LEU A 159 -49.95 -12.42 -12.13
C LEU A 159 -48.70 -12.83 -12.92
N ALA A 160 -48.19 -11.92 -13.77
CA ALA A 160 -47.01 -12.17 -14.59
C ALA A 160 -45.75 -12.40 -13.73
N TRP A 161 -45.56 -11.59 -12.68
CA TRP A 161 -44.41 -11.72 -11.77
C TRP A 161 -44.44 -13.01 -10.98
N LYS A 162 -45.62 -13.44 -10.52
CA LYS A 162 -45.80 -14.73 -9.87
C LYS A 162 -45.45 -15.88 -10.80
N TYR A 163 -45.98 -15.86 -12.03
CA TYR A 163 -45.68 -16.87 -13.04
C TYR A 163 -44.18 -16.96 -13.33
N PHE A 164 -43.52 -15.81 -13.58
CA PHE A 164 -42.08 -15.75 -13.80
C PHE A 164 -41.26 -16.35 -12.64
N LYS A 165 -41.67 -16.10 -11.39
CA LYS A 165 -41.00 -16.69 -10.21
C LYS A 165 -41.16 -18.19 -10.10
N GLU A 166 -42.33 -18.72 -10.46
CA GLU A 166 -42.65 -20.14 -10.33
C GLU A 166 -42.05 -20.97 -11.48
N THR A 167 -42.02 -20.44 -12.70
CA THR A 167 -41.59 -21.18 -13.90
C THR A 167 -40.19 -20.82 -14.40
N SER A 168 -39.66 -19.67 -14.00
CA SER A 168 -38.44 -19.08 -14.56
C SER A 168 -38.50 -18.85 -16.09
N GLU A 169 -39.69 -18.87 -16.70
CA GLU A 169 -39.86 -18.57 -18.12
C GLU A 169 -39.67 -17.07 -18.39
N SER A 170 -38.61 -16.72 -19.13
CA SER A 170 -38.28 -15.31 -19.42
C SER A 170 -39.24 -14.59 -20.36
N ALA A 171 -40.12 -15.33 -21.05
CA ALA A 171 -41.14 -14.78 -21.93
C ALA A 171 -42.38 -15.66 -22.00
N PHE A 172 -43.57 -15.05 -22.03
CA PHE A 172 -44.88 -15.71 -22.09
C PHE A 172 -45.93 -14.72 -22.61
N LEU A 173 -47.17 -15.16 -22.80
CA LEU A 173 -48.27 -14.34 -23.33
C LEU A 173 -49.31 -14.10 -22.24
N LEU A 174 -49.96 -12.94 -22.26
CA LEU A 174 -51.05 -12.57 -21.38
C LEU A 174 -52.31 -12.29 -22.22
N SER A 175 -53.37 -13.05 -21.98
CA SER A 175 -54.67 -12.88 -22.64
C SER A 175 -55.31 -11.55 -22.26
N GLU A 176 -55.63 -10.70 -23.24
CA GLU A 176 -56.33 -9.43 -22.97
C GLU A 176 -57.82 -9.63 -22.67
N SER A 177 -58.37 -10.79 -23.01
CA SER A 177 -59.79 -11.12 -22.82
C SER A 177 -60.06 -11.75 -21.44
N THR A 178 -59.19 -12.69 -21.04
CA THR A 178 -59.39 -13.51 -19.83
C THR A 178 -58.43 -13.18 -18.69
N HIS A 179 -57.41 -12.33 -18.91
CA HIS A 179 -56.34 -12.03 -17.96
C HIS A 179 -55.62 -13.29 -17.45
N ASN A 180 -55.47 -14.30 -18.30
CA ASN A 180 -54.73 -15.53 -18.00
C ASN A 180 -53.37 -15.57 -18.71
N ILE A 181 -52.41 -16.27 -18.09
CA ILE A 181 -51.09 -16.53 -18.70
C ILE A 181 -51.18 -17.71 -19.66
N ILE A 182 -50.65 -17.49 -20.87
CA ILE A 182 -50.50 -18.51 -21.90
C ILE A 182 -48.98 -18.74 -22.10
N PRO A 183 -48.47 -19.98 -21.91
CA PRO A 183 -47.07 -20.28 -22.14
C PRO A 183 -46.65 -19.93 -23.56
N ILE A 184 -45.41 -19.44 -23.74
CA ILE A 184 -44.90 -19.01 -25.06
C ILE A 184 -44.90 -20.15 -26.09
N LYS A 185 -44.90 -21.41 -25.62
CA LYS A 185 -45.01 -22.61 -26.46
C LYS A 185 -46.31 -22.64 -27.29
N ASN A 186 -47.37 -21.98 -26.84
CA ASN A 186 -48.67 -21.94 -27.52
C ASN A 186 -48.82 -20.73 -28.44
N LEU A 187 -47.72 -20.03 -28.76
CA LEU A 187 -47.72 -18.82 -29.61
C LEU A 187 -48.41 -19.01 -30.97
N LYS A 188 -48.27 -20.19 -31.59
CA LYS A 188 -48.86 -20.50 -32.91
C LYS A 188 -50.38 -20.70 -32.87
N GLU A 189 -50.89 -21.18 -31.74
CA GLU A 189 -52.30 -21.54 -31.53
C GLU A 189 -53.12 -20.37 -30.97
N THR A 190 -52.45 -19.25 -30.65
CA THR A 190 -53.07 -18.08 -30.02
C THR A 190 -53.72 -17.20 -31.09
N HIS A 191 -55.05 -17.19 -31.15
CA HIS A 191 -55.83 -16.35 -32.08
C HIS A 191 -56.45 -15.12 -31.44
N GLU A 192 -56.51 -15.07 -30.11
CA GLU A 192 -57.05 -13.92 -29.39
C GLU A 192 -56.03 -12.78 -29.24
N PRO A 193 -56.47 -11.54 -28.96
CA PRO A 193 -55.57 -10.44 -28.61
C PRO A 193 -54.79 -10.76 -27.33
N VAL A 194 -53.46 -10.65 -27.41
CA VAL A 194 -52.54 -10.92 -26.30
C VAL A 194 -51.50 -9.82 -26.14
N THR A 195 -51.09 -9.58 -24.90
CA THR A 195 -49.88 -8.83 -24.57
C THR A 195 -48.72 -9.81 -24.40
N VAL A 196 -47.61 -9.58 -25.11
CA VAL A 196 -46.38 -10.35 -24.92
C VAL A 196 -45.71 -9.88 -23.64
N VAL A 197 -45.36 -10.78 -22.74
CA VAL A 197 -44.66 -10.47 -21.50
C VAL A 197 -43.22 -10.94 -21.59
N MET A 198 -42.28 -10.08 -21.23
CA MET A 198 -40.85 -10.39 -21.14
C MET A 198 -40.30 -9.96 -19.78
N ALA A 199 -39.62 -10.87 -19.08
CA ALA A 199 -38.77 -10.52 -17.96
C ALA A 199 -37.63 -9.63 -18.46
N ASN A 200 -37.64 -8.36 -18.07
CA ASN A 200 -36.74 -7.35 -18.61
C ASN A 200 -35.50 -7.19 -17.70
N PRO A 201 -34.30 -7.65 -18.13
CA PRO A 201 -33.11 -7.72 -17.27
C PRO A 201 -32.37 -6.38 -17.11
N THR A 202 -32.93 -5.27 -17.62
CA THR A 202 -32.32 -3.94 -17.55
C THR A 202 -32.96 -3.08 -16.49
N SER A 203 -32.13 -2.28 -15.81
CA SER A 203 -32.56 -1.28 -14.84
C SER A 203 -32.80 0.11 -15.43
N VAL A 204 -32.58 0.26 -16.74
CA VAL A 204 -32.78 1.51 -17.48
C VAL A 204 -34.27 1.71 -17.75
N LEU A 205 -34.82 2.83 -17.29
CA LEU A 205 -36.22 3.19 -17.45
C LEU A 205 -36.63 3.22 -18.92
N GLU A 206 -37.79 2.65 -19.25
CA GLU A 206 -38.43 2.67 -20.59
C GLU A 206 -37.56 2.12 -21.74
N HIS A 207 -36.57 1.29 -21.41
CA HIS A 207 -35.72 0.60 -22.36
C HIS A 207 -35.83 -0.91 -22.19
N LEU A 208 -35.69 -1.63 -23.31
CA LEU A 208 -35.65 -3.09 -23.33
C LEU A 208 -34.21 -3.57 -23.20
N GLY A 209 -34.02 -4.67 -22.46
CA GLY A 209 -32.76 -5.37 -22.40
C GLY A 209 -32.38 -6.03 -23.73
N TRP A 210 -31.12 -6.44 -23.84
CA TRP A 210 -30.57 -7.09 -25.04
C TRP A 210 -31.36 -8.34 -25.48
N THR A 211 -31.94 -9.07 -24.52
CA THR A 211 -32.74 -10.29 -24.72
C THR A 211 -33.98 -10.08 -25.59
N ALA A 212 -34.55 -8.86 -25.61
CA ALA A 212 -35.75 -8.53 -26.37
C ALA A 212 -35.56 -8.73 -27.88
N ARG A 213 -34.35 -8.54 -28.41
CA ARG A 213 -34.06 -8.72 -29.84
C ARG A 213 -34.40 -10.12 -30.33
N ASN A 214 -33.94 -11.14 -29.61
CA ASN A 214 -34.14 -12.53 -30.01
C ASN A 214 -35.57 -12.99 -29.78
N LEU A 215 -36.27 -12.45 -28.76
CA LEU A 215 -37.69 -12.70 -28.56
C LEU A 215 -38.53 -12.12 -29.70
N ILE A 216 -38.28 -10.87 -30.10
CA ILE A 216 -38.99 -10.22 -31.21
C ILE A 216 -38.71 -11.00 -32.51
N ALA A 217 -37.47 -11.39 -32.75
CA ALA A 217 -37.09 -12.21 -33.91
C ALA A 217 -37.87 -13.55 -33.94
N PHE A 218 -37.95 -14.22 -32.79
CA PHE A 218 -38.69 -15.47 -32.63
C PHE A 218 -40.18 -15.31 -32.93
N ILE A 219 -40.81 -14.26 -32.39
CA ILE A 219 -42.24 -13.99 -32.61
C ILE A 219 -42.51 -13.65 -34.07
N ALA A 220 -41.74 -12.72 -34.65
CA ALA A 220 -41.92 -12.30 -36.04
C ALA A 220 -41.74 -13.44 -37.04
N PHE A 221 -40.90 -14.43 -36.74
CA PHE A 221 -40.71 -15.62 -37.58
C PHE A 221 -41.89 -16.59 -37.51
N HIS A 222 -42.41 -16.89 -36.31
CA HIS A 222 -43.50 -17.86 -36.15
C HIS A 222 -44.91 -17.26 -36.30
N ARG A 223 -45.04 -15.93 -36.25
CA ARG A 223 -46.27 -15.17 -36.47
C ARG A 223 -46.08 -14.08 -37.53
N PRO A 224 -45.94 -14.47 -38.81
CA PRO A 224 -45.77 -13.50 -39.90
C PRO A 224 -47.01 -12.64 -40.15
N ASP A 225 -48.16 -13.03 -39.59
CA ASP A 225 -49.38 -12.23 -39.54
C ASP A 225 -49.27 -11.03 -38.58
N TRP A 226 -48.31 -11.04 -37.65
CA TRP A 226 -48.07 -9.96 -36.71
C TRP A 226 -46.99 -9.01 -37.22
N SER A 227 -47.32 -7.72 -37.24
CA SER A 227 -46.39 -6.62 -37.52
C SER A 227 -46.30 -5.63 -36.36
N VAL A 228 -47.17 -5.78 -35.35
CA VAL A 228 -47.23 -4.98 -34.14
C VAL A 228 -47.55 -5.91 -32.98
N ILE A 229 -46.84 -5.76 -31.87
CA ILE A 229 -47.15 -6.40 -30.59
C ILE A 229 -47.19 -5.37 -29.49
N LYS A 230 -48.04 -5.60 -28.49
CA LYS A 230 -47.97 -4.92 -27.21
C LYS A 230 -47.09 -5.74 -26.28
N LEU A 231 -45.99 -5.14 -25.81
CA LEU A 231 -44.98 -5.79 -24.98
C LEU A 231 -45.01 -5.24 -23.56
N LEU A 232 -45.21 -6.11 -22.57
CA LEU A 232 -44.98 -5.84 -21.15
C LEU A 232 -43.54 -6.20 -20.78
N ALA A 233 -42.72 -5.16 -20.54
CA ALA A 233 -41.39 -5.28 -19.97
C ALA A 233 -41.50 -5.43 -18.45
N LEU A 234 -41.52 -6.68 -17.98
CA LEU A 234 -41.77 -7.08 -16.60
C LEU A 234 -40.50 -6.96 -15.73
N ARG A 235 -40.64 -6.31 -14.57
CA ARG A 235 -39.64 -6.20 -13.51
C ARG A 235 -40.28 -6.41 -12.14
N SER A 236 -39.50 -6.36 -11.07
CA SER A 236 -39.98 -6.71 -9.72
C SER A 236 -41.13 -5.88 -9.19
N THR A 237 -41.31 -4.64 -9.67
CA THR A 237 -42.41 -3.77 -9.25
C THR A 237 -43.16 -3.20 -10.44
N VAL A 238 -44.40 -2.79 -10.20
CA VAL A 238 -45.26 -2.15 -11.21
C VAL A 238 -44.60 -0.87 -11.75
N GLU A 239 -43.96 -0.08 -10.89
CA GLU A 239 -43.34 1.20 -11.26
C GLU A 239 -42.08 1.04 -12.10
N SER A 240 -41.40 -0.09 -11.96
CA SER A 240 -40.21 -0.43 -12.74
C SER A 240 -40.54 -1.18 -14.03
N SER A 241 -41.78 -1.61 -14.19
CA SER A 241 -42.30 -2.29 -15.38
C SER A 241 -43.01 -1.30 -16.29
N PHE A 242 -43.05 -1.57 -17.59
CA PHE A 242 -43.75 -0.72 -18.55
C PHE A 242 -44.31 -1.53 -19.71
N THR A 243 -45.35 -1.01 -20.34
CA THR A 243 -45.89 -1.54 -21.59
C THR A 243 -45.45 -0.66 -22.76
N VAL A 244 -45.19 -1.28 -23.91
CA VAL A 244 -44.79 -0.56 -25.12
C VAL A 244 -45.26 -1.32 -26.36
N ASP A 245 -45.81 -0.59 -27.33
CA ASP A 245 -46.10 -1.18 -28.63
C ASP A 245 -44.82 -1.20 -29.47
N VAL A 246 -44.47 -2.38 -29.95
CA VAL A 246 -43.32 -2.64 -30.80
C VAL A 246 -43.82 -3.09 -32.16
N CYS A 247 -43.31 -2.49 -33.22
CA CYS A 247 -43.68 -2.83 -34.58
C CYS A 247 -42.46 -3.03 -35.47
N TRP A 248 -42.66 -3.70 -36.60
CA TRP A 248 -41.62 -4.01 -37.57
C TRP A 248 -42.20 -4.12 -38.99
N ASP A 249 -41.31 -4.08 -39.96
CA ASP A 249 -41.67 -4.30 -41.36
C ASP A 249 -42.10 -5.74 -41.57
N LYS A 250 -43.07 -5.96 -42.47
CA LYS A 250 -43.57 -7.31 -42.78
C LYS A 250 -42.40 -8.24 -43.10
N PRO A 251 -42.27 -9.40 -42.43
CA PRO A 251 -41.10 -10.25 -42.62
C PRO A 251 -40.99 -10.77 -44.05
N GLU A 252 -39.83 -10.56 -44.68
CA GLU A 252 -39.47 -11.16 -45.97
C GLU A 252 -38.69 -12.46 -45.73
N ASP A 253 -38.95 -13.48 -46.55
CA ASP A 253 -38.29 -14.78 -46.45
C ASP A 253 -36.89 -14.73 -47.10
N ASN A 254 -35.90 -14.26 -46.35
CA ASN A 254 -34.55 -13.94 -46.84
C ASN A 254 -33.43 -14.80 -46.20
N GLY A 255 -33.72 -16.04 -45.78
CA GLY A 255 -32.73 -16.95 -45.20
C GLY A 255 -32.22 -16.53 -43.81
N THR A 256 -31.02 -16.96 -43.42
CA THR A 256 -30.47 -16.76 -42.07
C THR A 256 -30.05 -15.30 -41.81
N PRO A 257 -30.67 -14.59 -40.85
CA PRO A 257 -30.38 -13.18 -40.58
C PRO A 257 -28.94 -12.90 -40.13
N GLU A 258 -28.49 -11.66 -40.29
CA GLU A 258 -27.23 -11.19 -39.68
C GLU A 258 -27.32 -11.17 -38.14
N THR A 259 -26.16 -11.23 -37.47
CA THR A 259 -26.05 -11.19 -36.02
C THR A 259 -25.08 -10.12 -35.55
N VAL A 260 -25.40 -9.53 -34.41
CA VAL A 260 -24.52 -8.62 -33.64
C VAL A 260 -24.38 -9.16 -32.22
N GLY A 261 -23.48 -8.61 -31.39
CA GLY A 261 -23.40 -9.06 -29.99
C GLY A 261 -22.04 -9.01 -29.31
N TRP A 262 -20.97 -8.67 -30.05
CA TRP A 262 -19.65 -8.49 -29.47
C TRP A 262 -19.59 -7.20 -28.63
N GLN A 263 -19.10 -7.34 -27.41
CA GLN A 263 -18.71 -6.22 -26.57
C GLN A 263 -17.21 -5.97 -26.67
N LYS A 264 -16.80 -4.77 -26.26
CA LYS A 264 -15.37 -4.41 -26.21
C LYS A 264 -14.66 -5.29 -25.17
N PRO A 265 -13.40 -5.67 -25.41
CA PRO A 265 -12.58 -6.31 -24.39
C PRO A 265 -12.42 -5.40 -23.16
N GLU A 266 -12.52 -5.99 -21.98
CA GLU A 266 -12.31 -5.34 -20.69
C GLU A 266 -11.18 -6.03 -19.92
N VAL A 267 -10.59 -5.28 -18.98
CA VAL A 267 -9.52 -5.77 -18.10
C VAL A 267 -9.84 -5.38 -16.67
N ILE A 268 -9.76 -6.34 -15.76
CA ILE A 268 -9.87 -6.11 -14.32
C ILE A 268 -8.56 -6.52 -13.64
N SER A 269 -8.01 -5.66 -12.80
CA SER A 269 -6.91 -6.00 -11.90
C SER A 269 -7.44 -6.29 -10.51
N LEU A 270 -7.16 -7.49 -9.99
CA LEU A 270 -7.47 -7.88 -8.61
C LEU A 270 -6.19 -8.02 -7.78
N LYS A 271 -5.14 -7.28 -8.14
CA LYS A 271 -3.86 -7.27 -7.43
C LYS A 271 -4.02 -6.93 -5.94
N ASN A 272 -4.85 -5.93 -5.62
CA ASN A 272 -5.12 -5.55 -4.23
C ASN A 272 -5.92 -6.60 -3.43
N VAL A 273 -6.48 -7.60 -4.11
CA VAL A 273 -7.26 -8.68 -3.47
C VAL A 273 -6.43 -9.95 -3.33
N PHE A 274 -5.54 -10.24 -4.29
CA PHE A 274 -4.83 -11.51 -4.35
C PHE A 274 -3.32 -11.43 -4.12
N ASP A 275 -2.67 -10.29 -4.35
CA ASP A 275 -1.23 -10.14 -4.16
C ASP A 275 -0.90 -10.11 -2.65
N PRO A 276 -0.21 -11.13 -2.09
CA PRO A 276 0.08 -11.19 -0.67
C PRO A 276 0.88 -9.99 -0.16
N VAL A 277 1.72 -9.40 -1.01
CA VAL A 277 2.50 -8.21 -0.66
C VAL A 277 1.56 -7.01 -0.50
N LYS A 278 0.59 -6.83 -1.40
CA LYS A 278 -0.41 -5.76 -1.28
C LYS A 278 -1.36 -5.96 -0.12
N LEU A 279 -1.74 -7.20 0.17
CA LEU A 279 -2.54 -7.51 1.36
C LEU A 279 -1.80 -7.16 2.65
N MET A 280 -0.50 -7.49 2.73
CA MET A 280 0.33 -7.10 3.87
C MET A 280 0.48 -5.57 3.98
N GLU A 281 0.71 -4.86 2.87
CA GLU A 281 0.75 -3.39 2.85
C GLU A 281 -0.54 -2.79 3.41
N SER A 282 -1.70 -3.27 2.94
CA SER A 282 -3.00 -2.78 3.39
C SER A 282 -3.26 -3.09 4.86
N ALA A 283 -2.82 -4.25 5.36
CA ALA A 283 -3.01 -4.63 6.75
C ALA A 283 -2.17 -3.76 7.71
N VAL A 284 -0.91 -3.49 7.35
CA VAL A 284 -0.03 -2.61 8.13
C VAL A 284 -0.55 -1.18 8.15
N ASP A 285 -0.93 -0.64 6.99
CA ASP A 285 -1.48 0.71 6.87
C ASP A 285 -2.81 0.86 7.64
N MET A 286 -3.67 -0.16 7.60
CA MET A 286 -4.91 -0.18 8.40
C MET A 286 -4.61 -0.15 9.91
N ASN A 287 -3.61 -0.89 10.39
CA ASN A 287 -3.24 -0.88 11.81
C ASN A 287 -2.86 0.53 12.29
N LEU A 288 -2.03 1.24 11.52
CA LEU A 288 -1.64 2.61 11.83
C LEU A 288 -2.81 3.59 11.74
N LYS A 289 -3.68 3.44 10.74
CA LYS A 289 -4.92 4.24 10.61
C LYS A 289 -5.85 4.02 11.79
N LEU A 290 -5.92 2.81 12.34
CA LEU A 290 -6.72 2.53 13.53
C LEU A 290 -6.16 3.22 14.78
N VAL A 291 -4.83 3.26 14.95
CA VAL A 291 -4.19 4.06 16.02
C VAL A 291 -4.60 5.52 15.89
N ARG A 292 -4.50 6.08 14.69
CA ARG A 292 -4.95 7.45 14.42
C ARG A 292 -6.44 7.64 14.74
N TRP A 293 -7.33 6.85 14.14
CA TRP A 293 -8.78 7.07 14.27
C TRP A 293 -9.32 6.82 15.67
N ARG A 294 -8.75 5.86 16.41
CA ARG A 294 -9.29 5.45 17.72
C ARG A 294 -8.58 6.10 18.90
N LEU A 295 -7.29 6.40 18.78
CA LEU A 295 -6.46 6.84 19.91
C LEU A 295 -5.96 8.26 19.73
N VAL A 296 -5.37 8.58 18.57
CA VAL A 296 -4.71 9.88 18.33
C VAL A 296 -5.12 10.48 16.96
N PRO A 297 -6.31 11.11 16.84
CA PRO A 297 -6.85 11.58 15.55
C PRO A 297 -5.96 12.57 14.79
N GLU A 298 -5.22 13.39 15.55
CA GLU A 298 -4.31 14.41 15.04
C GLU A 298 -2.96 13.87 14.54
N LEU A 299 -2.68 12.58 14.77
CA LEU A 299 -1.44 11.92 14.36
C LEU A 299 -1.22 12.02 12.84
N LYS A 300 -0.10 12.63 12.46
CA LYS A 300 0.32 12.82 11.06
C LYS A 300 1.15 11.61 10.60
N LEU A 301 0.47 10.52 10.26
CA LEU A 301 1.11 9.24 9.84
C LEU A 301 2.09 9.40 8.67
N ASN A 302 1.79 10.25 7.68
CA ASN A 302 2.67 10.42 6.52
C ASN A 302 4.06 10.94 6.91
N LYS A 303 4.14 11.80 7.95
CA LYS A 303 5.41 12.31 8.45
C LYS A 303 6.30 11.22 9.06
N LEU A 304 5.74 10.07 9.42
CA LEU A 304 6.48 8.89 9.88
C LEU A 304 6.82 7.99 8.70
N THR A 305 5.81 7.61 7.90
CA THR A 305 5.97 6.60 6.84
C THR A 305 6.91 7.04 5.71
N GLU A 306 7.04 8.35 5.48
CA GLU A 306 7.92 8.95 4.47
C GLU A 306 9.36 9.19 4.98
N LEU A 307 9.64 9.00 6.28
CA LEU A 307 10.98 9.22 6.83
C LEU A 307 12.03 8.34 6.15
N LYS A 308 13.15 8.96 5.78
CA LYS A 308 14.36 8.29 5.33
C LYS A 308 15.36 8.21 6.47
N MET A 309 15.66 7.00 6.89
CA MET A 309 16.56 6.76 8.02
C MET A 309 17.90 6.19 7.57
N LEU A 310 18.97 6.84 8.00
CA LEU A 310 20.33 6.34 7.94
C LEU A 310 20.71 5.76 9.30
N ILE A 311 21.03 4.48 9.37
CA ILE A 311 21.43 3.79 10.60
C ILE A 311 22.92 3.45 10.49
N VAL A 312 23.75 4.20 11.20
CA VAL A 312 25.20 4.00 11.27
C VAL A 312 25.51 3.01 12.40
N GLY A 313 25.70 1.75 12.02
CA GLY A 313 25.84 0.59 12.89
C GLY A 313 24.66 -0.37 12.78
N SER A 314 24.89 -1.59 12.30
CA SER A 314 23.87 -2.64 12.15
C SER A 314 23.93 -3.71 13.24
N GLY A 315 24.52 -3.36 14.39
CA GLY A 315 24.54 -4.19 15.59
C GLY A 315 23.19 -4.29 16.31
N THR A 316 23.23 -4.52 17.62
CA THR A 316 22.03 -4.77 18.44
C THR A 316 21.05 -3.59 18.41
N LEU A 317 21.55 -2.36 18.53
CA LEU A 317 20.74 -1.14 18.45
C LEU A 317 20.15 -0.94 17.05
N GLY A 318 20.97 -1.00 15.99
CA GLY A 318 20.51 -0.81 14.62
C GLY A 318 19.40 -1.79 14.21
N CYS A 319 19.53 -3.06 14.62
CA CYS A 319 18.49 -4.07 14.43
C CYS A 319 17.17 -3.71 15.13
N ASN A 320 17.24 -3.31 16.39
CA ASN A 320 16.05 -3.00 17.19
C ASN A 320 15.36 -1.70 16.75
N LEU A 321 16.13 -0.66 16.42
CA LEU A 321 15.62 0.58 15.83
C LEU A 321 14.84 0.28 14.55
N ALA A 322 15.45 -0.47 13.63
CA ALA A 322 14.83 -0.79 12.36
C ALA A 322 13.51 -1.54 12.50
N ARG A 323 13.46 -2.56 13.37
CA ARG A 323 12.23 -3.32 13.63
C ARG A 323 11.15 -2.47 14.28
N SER A 324 11.51 -1.57 15.17
CA SER A 324 10.55 -0.71 15.89
C SER A 324 9.96 0.34 14.94
N PHE A 325 10.79 0.99 14.12
CA PHE A 325 10.32 1.93 13.10
C PHE A 325 9.49 1.27 11.99
N LEU A 326 9.77 0.01 11.66
CA LEU A 326 8.91 -0.75 10.76
C LEU A 326 7.47 -0.86 11.32
N GLY A 327 7.34 -0.97 12.64
CA GLY A 327 6.05 -0.93 13.35
C GLY A 327 5.31 0.40 13.19
N TRP A 328 6.03 1.52 13.10
CA TRP A 328 5.49 2.84 12.76
C TRP A 328 5.25 3.06 11.25
N GLY A 329 5.49 2.04 10.43
CA GLY A 329 5.26 2.07 8.99
C GLY A 329 6.33 2.82 8.20
N VAL A 330 7.50 3.10 8.78
CA VAL A 330 8.62 3.68 8.04
C VAL A 330 9.08 2.71 6.95
N LYS A 331 9.37 3.24 5.76
CA LYS A 331 9.68 2.41 4.58
C LYS A 331 11.12 2.51 4.11
N HIS A 332 11.87 3.55 4.49
CA HIS A 332 13.18 3.83 3.91
C HIS A 332 14.30 3.67 4.95
N PHE A 333 15.14 2.66 4.73
CA PHE A 333 16.26 2.34 5.61
C PHE A 333 17.55 2.20 4.81
N THR A 334 18.61 2.85 5.27
CA THR A 334 19.98 2.58 4.83
C THR A 334 20.84 2.21 6.03
N PHE A 335 21.48 1.05 5.98
CA PHE A 335 22.43 0.63 7.00
C PHE A 335 23.87 0.90 6.55
N ILE A 336 24.71 1.37 7.46
CA ILE A 336 26.16 1.42 7.30
C ILE A 336 26.79 0.51 8.37
N ASP A 337 27.65 -0.40 7.93
CA ASP A 337 28.49 -1.23 8.81
C ASP A 337 29.67 -1.77 7.99
N ASN A 338 30.77 -2.15 8.63
CA ASN A 338 31.91 -2.79 7.95
C ASN A 338 32.16 -4.23 8.45
N SER A 339 31.35 -4.70 9.40
CA SER A 339 31.53 -5.99 10.07
C SER A 339 30.79 -7.12 9.36
N VAL A 340 31.15 -8.35 9.72
CA VAL A 340 30.46 -9.58 9.30
C VAL A 340 29.61 -10.19 10.42
N VAL A 341 28.56 -10.93 10.04
CA VAL A 341 27.70 -11.65 10.99
C VAL A 341 28.48 -12.79 11.65
N SER A 342 28.57 -12.76 12.99
CA SER A 342 29.27 -13.76 13.82
C SER A 342 28.29 -14.63 14.62
N TYR A 343 28.71 -15.81 15.10
CA TYR A 343 27.85 -16.77 15.81
C TYR A 343 27.13 -16.24 17.05
N ASN A 344 27.72 -15.28 17.77
CA ASN A 344 27.11 -14.65 18.95
C ASN A 344 26.10 -13.54 18.58
N ASN A 345 26.00 -13.13 17.32
CA ASN A 345 25.17 -12.02 16.89
C ASN A 345 23.66 -12.36 16.88
N PRO A 346 23.18 -13.47 16.30
CA PRO A 346 21.74 -13.73 16.13
C PRO A 346 20.90 -13.66 17.42
N VAL A 347 21.49 -14.01 18.57
CA VAL A 347 20.79 -13.97 19.87
C VAL A 347 20.60 -12.55 20.43
N ARG A 348 21.31 -11.56 19.90
CA ARG A 348 21.24 -10.14 20.33
C ARG A 348 20.88 -9.18 19.18
N GLN A 349 21.01 -9.59 17.94
CA GLN A 349 20.89 -8.76 16.75
C GLN A 349 19.75 -9.32 15.91
N SER A 350 18.54 -8.78 16.11
CA SER A 350 17.27 -9.37 15.69
C SER A 350 17.04 -9.46 14.18
N LEU A 351 17.97 -9.00 13.35
CA LEU A 351 17.92 -9.11 11.89
C LEU A 351 18.84 -10.20 11.34
N PHE A 352 19.57 -10.92 12.18
CA PHE A 352 20.49 -11.97 11.76
C PHE A 352 20.01 -13.34 12.24
N THR A 353 20.21 -14.35 11.40
CA THR A 353 19.87 -15.74 11.70
C THR A 353 21.12 -16.60 11.91
N PHE A 354 20.94 -17.80 12.44
CA PHE A 354 22.03 -18.78 12.54
C PHE A 354 22.65 -19.09 11.17
N GLU A 355 21.83 -19.18 10.11
CA GLU A 355 22.32 -19.43 8.75
C GLU A 355 23.20 -18.28 8.21
N ASP A 356 22.90 -17.04 8.60
CA ASP A 356 23.73 -15.89 8.22
C ASP A 356 25.11 -15.95 8.89
N ALA A 357 25.15 -16.35 10.17
CA ALA A 357 26.40 -16.51 10.92
C ALA A 357 27.23 -17.70 10.42
N LYS A 358 26.57 -18.81 10.06
CA LYS A 358 27.24 -20.05 9.61
C LYS A 358 28.07 -19.86 8.34
N GLN A 359 27.69 -18.94 7.46
CA GLN A 359 28.46 -18.64 6.24
C GLN A 359 29.76 -17.89 6.53
N GLY A 360 29.87 -17.19 7.66
CA GLY A 360 31.10 -16.58 8.17
C GLY A 360 31.60 -15.33 7.44
N ASN A 361 31.06 -14.98 6.27
CA ASN A 361 31.50 -13.84 5.46
C ASN A 361 30.37 -12.90 5.02
N LYS A 362 29.16 -13.02 5.60
CA LYS A 362 28.05 -12.12 5.28
C LYS A 362 28.24 -10.77 5.95
N SER A 363 28.25 -9.71 5.13
CA SER A 363 28.15 -8.33 5.61
C SER A 363 26.93 -8.13 6.50
N LYS A 364 27.11 -7.45 7.63
CA LYS A 364 25.98 -7.10 8.51
C LYS A 364 25.05 -6.07 7.87
N SER A 365 25.59 -5.07 7.18
CA SER A 365 24.79 -3.97 6.61
C SER A 365 23.81 -4.50 5.55
N VAL A 366 24.31 -5.36 4.64
CA VAL A 366 23.51 -5.97 3.57
C VAL A 366 22.54 -6.99 4.13
N THR A 367 22.98 -7.83 5.06
CA THR A 367 22.11 -8.85 5.69
C THR A 367 20.96 -8.19 6.46
N ALA A 368 21.21 -7.08 7.17
CA ALA A 368 20.17 -6.34 7.87
C ALA A 368 19.12 -5.81 6.89
N ALA A 369 19.56 -5.26 5.76
CA ALA A 369 18.68 -4.74 4.73
C ALA A 369 17.80 -5.83 4.09
N ASP A 370 18.38 -6.98 3.77
CA ASP A 370 17.66 -8.11 3.20
C ASP A 370 16.71 -8.76 4.21
N SER A 371 17.08 -8.83 5.48
CA SER A 371 16.19 -9.31 6.53
C SER A 371 14.97 -8.42 6.73
N LEU A 372 15.09 -7.10 6.59
CA LEU A 372 13.91 -6.22 6.58
C LEU A 372 12.97 -6.53 5.41
N LYS A 373 13.51 -6.78 4.21
CA LYS A 373 12.68 -7.16 3.04
C LYS A 373 12.00 -8.51 3.22
N LYS A 374 12.62 -9.45 3.95
CA LYS A 374 11.97 -10.72 4.34
C LYS A 374 10.82 -10.50 5.32
N ILE A 375 10.94 -9.50 6.21
CA ILE A 375 9.90 -9.16 7.19
C ILE A 375 8.74 -8.40 6.53
N TYR A 376 9.04 -7.37 5.74
CA TYR A 376 8.07 -6.56 5.01
C TYR A 376 8.58 -6.28 3.60
N PRO A 377 8.12 -7.02 2.57
CA PRO A 377 8.68 -6.96 1.22
C PRO A 377 8.66 -5.59 0.55
N SER A 378 7.71 -4.73 0.95
CA SER A 378 7.54 -3.39 0.38
C SER A 378 8.47 -2.34 0.98
N VAL A 379 9.33 -2.71 1.93
CA VAL A 379 10.35 -1.81 2.50
C VAL A 379 11.45 -1.51 1.49
N CYS A 380 11.83 -0.23 1.39
CA CYS A 380 12.99 0.22 0.65
C CYS A 380 14.21 0.19 1.57
N SER A 381 14.93 -0.92 1.56
CA SER A 381 16.10 -1.11 2.42
C SER A 381 17.39 -1.42 1.64
N ARG A 382 18.50 -0.76 2.00
CA ARG A 382 19.83 -1.01 1.44
C ARG A 382 20.93 -1.05 2.52
N GLY A 383 21.97 -1.84 2.29
CA GLY A 383 23.17 -1.90 3.13
C GLY A 383 24.37 -1.34 2.38
N VAL A 384 25.23 -0.61 3.10
CA VAL A 384 26.47 -0.04 2.59
C VAL A 384 27.62 -0.53 3.46
N ASP A 385 28.52 -1.30 2.84
CA ASP A 385 29.74 -1.80 3.50
C ASP A 385 30.80 -0.73 3.53
N MET A 386 30.89 -0.01 4.65
CA MET A 386 31.74 1.17 4.77
C MET A 386 32.23 1.32 6.20
N LYS A 387 33.55 1.53 6.34
CA LYS A 387 34.19 1.85 7.62
C LYS A 387 34.13 3.37 7.82
N ILE A 388 33.78 3.80 9.03
CA ILE A 388 33.81 5.22 9.40
C ILE A 388 35.23 5.58 9.85
N PRO A 389 35.88 6.58 9.23
CA PRO A 389 37.16 7.11 9.71
C PRO A 389 37.03 7.70 11.12
N MET A 390 38.03 7.45 11.96
CA MET A 390 38.03 7.83 13.38
C MET A 390 39.19 8.78 13.68
N PRO A 391 39.00 9.79 14.56
CA PRO A 391 40.10 10.63 15.06
C PRO A 391 41.22 9.79 15.68
N SER A 392 42.47 10.23 15.54
CA SER A 392 43.67 9.55 16.06
C SER A 392 43.90 8.11 15.54
N HIS A 393 43.37 7.79 14.36
CA HIS A 393 43.69 6.60 13.59
C HIS A 393 44.35 7.02 12.26
N PRO A 394 45.69 7.11 12.23
CA PRO A 394 46.42 7.68 11.09
C PRO A 394 46.11 6.98 9.78
N ILE A 395 46.00 7.77 8.72
CA ILE A 395 45.71 7.30 7.38
C ILE A 395 47.01 7.28 6.58
N SER A 396 47.37 6.12 6.03
CA SER A 396 48.53 6.04 5.14
C SER A 396 48.26 6.74 3.81
N GLU A 397 49.32 7.18 3.12
CA GLU A 397 49.19 7.86 1.82
C GLU A 397 48.44 7.00 0.77
N LYS A 398 48.56 5.67 0.88
CA LYS A 398 47.83 4.71 0.03
C LYS A 398 46.33 4.62 0.33
N GLU A 399 45.93 4.95 1.55
CA GLU A 399 44.53 4.90 2.00
C GLU A 399 43.80 6.24 1.85
N ARG A 400 44.54 7.35 1.68
CA ARG A 400 43.98 8.71 1.62
C ARG A 400 42.81 8.83 0.64
N GLN A 401 42.96 8.33 -0.58
CA GLN A 401 41.89 8.40 -1.59
C GLN A 401 40.66 7.58 -1.17
N ASN A 402 40.85 6.35 -0.68
CA ASN A 402 39.74 5.50 -0.25
C ASN A 402 38.97 6.12 0.93
N VAL A 403 39.69 6.78 1.85
CA VAL A 403 39.07 7.49 2.97
C VAL A 403 38.30 8.72 2.48
N MET A 404 38.85 9.46 1.52
CA MET A 404 38.16 10.59 0.88
C MET A 404 36.84 10.13 0.24
N ASP A 405 36.88 9.07 -0.58
CA ASP A 405 35.70 8.49 -1.22
C ASP A 405 34.66 8.02 -0.17
N SER A 406 35.12 7.44 0.95
CA SER A 406 34.25 7.03 2.06
C SER A 406 33.60 8.22 2.76
N VAL A 407 34.33 9.32 2.96
CA VAL A 407 33.79 10.56 3.53
C VAL A 407 32.76 11.20 2.59
N GLU A 408 33.03 11.22 1.29
CA GLU A 408 32.09 11.71 0.28
C GLU A 408 30.82 10.86 0.23
N GLN A 409 30.97 9.54 0.27
CA GLN A 409 29.83 8.61 0.31
C GLN A 409 29.01 8.80 1.59
N LEU A 410 29.64 8.90 2.76
CA LEU A 410 28.97 9.18 4.02
C LEU A 410 28.21 10.52 3.97
N THR A 411 28.85 11.55 3.42
CA THR A 411 28.25 12.88 3.24
C THR A 411 26.99 12.82 2.39
N LYS A 412 27.07 12.14 1.23
CA LYS A 412 25.92 11.95 0.35
C LYS A 412 24.78 11.21 1.06
N LEU A 413 25.12 10.14 1.79
CA LEU A 413 24.12 9.40 2.57
C LEU A 413 23.47 10.28 3.63
N ILE A 414 24.22 11.08 4.38
CA ILE A 414 23.65 12.00 5.38
C ILE A 414 22.72 13.02 4.73
N GLN A 415 23.09 13.58 3.57
CA GLN A 415 22.26 14.54 2.84
C GLN A 415 20.95 13.93 2.29
N GLU A 416 20.99 12.68 1.82
CA GLU A 416 19.84 11.95 1.26
C GLU A 416 18.77 11.57 2.30
N HIS A 417 19.14 11.48 3.58
CA HIS A 417 18.26 11.01 4.66
C HIS A 417 17.80 12.16 5.58
N ASP A 418 16.70 11.92 6.29
CA ASP A 418 16.08 12.91 7.18
C ASP A 418 16.64 12.79 8.61
N VAL A 419 16.85 11.55 9.07
CA VAL A 419 17.35 11.23 10.41
C VAL A 419 18.53 10.28 10.32
N VAL A 420 19.59 10.57 11.08
CA VAL A 420 20.81 9.79 11.15
C VAL A 420 20.98 9.22 12.57
N PHE A 421 20.89 7.90 12.69
CA PHE A 421 21.12 7.20 13.94
C PHE A 421 22.59 6.83 14.11
N LEU A 422 23.20 7.30 15.18
CA LEU A 422 24.58 7.01 15.55
C LEU A 422 24.56 5.94 16.65
N VAL A 423 24.68 4.68 16.24
CA VAL A 423 24.54 3.50 17.11
C VAL A 423 25.74 2.56 17.04
N MET A 424 26.88 3.18 16.81
CA MET A 424 28.20 2.56 16.75
C MET A 424 28.70 2.18 18.14
N ASP A 425 29.69 1.30 18.18
CA ASP A 425 30.27 0.66 19.35
C ASP A 425 31.45 1.41 19.98
N SER A 426 31.86 2.54 19.43
CA SER A 426 32.88 3.41 20.01
C SER A 426 32.48 4.89 19.97
N ARG A 427 33.13 5.70 20.79
CA ARG A 427 32.92 7.15 20.83
C ARG A 427 33.54 7.84 19.61
N GLU A 428 34.74 7.44 19.23
CA GLU A 428 35.56 8.06 18.17
C GLU A 428 34.83 7.97 16.83
N SER A 429 34.20 6.83 16.59
CA SER A 429 33.47 6.55 15.36
C SER A 429 32.20 7.39 15.18
N ARG A 430 31.66 7.97 16.26
CA ARG A 430 30.52 8.90 16.21
C ARG A 430 30.93 10.32 15.85
N TRP A 431 32.21 10.68 15.94
CA TRP A 431 32.68 12.06 15.75
C TRP A 431 32.40 12.59 14.35
N LEU A 432 32.89 11.88 13.32
CA LEU A 432 32.74 12.32 11.93
C LEU A 432 31.25 12.44 11.52
N PRO A 433 30.38 11.44 11.75
CA PRO A 433 28.95 11.60 11.47
C PRO A 433 28.31 12.77 12.22
N THR A 434 28.72 13.03 13.47
CA THR A 434 28.21 14.18 14.26
C THR A 434 28.61 15.52 13.64
N LEU A 435 29.88 15.66 13.23
CA LEU A 435 30.39 16.84 12.55
C LEU A 435 29.58 17.12 11.27
N LEU A 436 29.43 16.09 10.41
CA LEU A 436 28.73 16.19 9.13
C LEU A 436 27.24 16.50 9.31
N CYS A 437 26.55 15.81 10.24
CA CYS A 437 25.14 16.10 10.50
C CYS A 437 24.93 17.53 10.99
N THR A 438 25.82 18.03 11.85
CA THR A 438 25.78 19.41 12.32
C THR A 438 25.98 20.39 11.16
N HIS A 439 26.97 20.13 10.30
CA HIS A 439 27.30 20.99 9.16
C HIS A 439 26.17 21.09 8.14
N TYR A 440 25.54 19.95 7.81
CA TYR A 440 24.45 19.87 6.83
C TYR A 440 23.05 20.06 7.41
N GLY A 441 22.92 20.42 8.69
CA GLY A 441 21.63 20.66 9.34
C GLY A 441 20.73 19.42 9.39
N LYS A 442 21.32 18.23 9.59
CA LYS A 442 20.59 16.95 9.69
C LYS A 442 20.40 16.54 11.14
N LEU A 443 19.25 15.92 11.43
CA LEU A 443 18.98 15.39 12.77
C LEU A 443 19.82 14.14 13.02
N ALA A 444 20.80 14.25 13.90
CA ALA A 444 21.50 13.10 14.46
C ALA A 444 20.86 12.66 15.79
N VAL A 445 20.69 11.35 15.96
CA VAL A 445 20.25 10.75 17.22
C VAL A 445 21.30 9.73 17.66
N THR A 446 21.95 9.97 18.79
CA THR A 446 22.89 9.01 19.38
C THR A 446 22.18 8.11 20.36
N VAL A 447 22.42 6.80 20.23
CA VAL A 447 22.01 5.81 21.22
C VAL A 447 23.26 5.07 21.69
N ALA A 448 23.53 5.17 22.99
CA ALA A 448 24.71 4.66 23.66
C ALA A 448 24.31 3.69 24.77
N LEU A 449 25.08 2.63 24.95
CA LEU A 449 24.83 1.60 25.97
C LEU A 449 26.01 1.48 26.92
N GLY A 450 25.71 1.35 28.21
CA GLY A 450 26.59 0.81 29.23
C GLY A 450 26.10 -0.58 29.66
N PHE A 451 26.75 -1.18 30.65
CA PHE A 451 26.36 -2.51 31.13
C PHE A 451 24.91 -2.56 31.64
N ASP A 452 24.52 -1.64 32.52
CA ASP A 452 23.18 -1.51 33.11
C ASP A 452 22.53 -0.12 32.86
N THR A 453 23.14 0.72 32.02
CA THR A 453 22.69 2.08 31.69
C THR A 453 22.56 2.29 30.19
N PHE A 454 21.80 3.30 29.78
CA PHE A 454 21.79 3.76 28.39
C PHE A 454 21.58 5.27 28.30
N MET A 455 21.92 5.84 27.15
CA MET A 455 21.60 7.21 26.78
C MET A 455 21.03 7.26 25.37
N VAL A 456 19.91 7.97 25.22
CA VAL A 456 19.35 8.39 23.93
C VAL A 456 19.42 9.89 23.88
N MET A 457 19.96 10.48 22.82
CA MET A 457 19.98 11.93 22.67
C MET A 457 19.78 12.37 21.23
N ARG A 458 18.99 13.43 21.04
CA ARG A 458 18.90 14.15 19.77
C ARG A 458 19.89 15.30 19.76
N HIS A 459 20.60 15.50 18.67
CA HIS A 459 21.55 16.60 18.54
C HIS A 459 20.83 17.87 18.11
N GLY A 460 21.37 19.03 18.48
CA GLY A 460 20.83 20.30 18.02
C GLY A 460 21.08 20.53 16.53
N VAL A 461 20.04 20.93 15.79
CA VAL A 461 20.11 21.18 14.35
C VAL A 461 20.41 22.66 14.10
N ARG A 462 21.56 22.97 13.49
CA ARG A 462 21.93 24.36 13.18
C ARG A 462 20.90 25.00 12.24
N SER A 463 20.39 26.16 12.64
CA SER A 463 19.52 27.02 11.83
C SER A 463 20.24 28.34 11.56
N THR A 464 20.09 28.87 10.35
CA THR A 464 20.62 30.20 9.98
C THR A 464 19.80 31.34 10.59
N VAL A 465 18.58 31.06 11.04
CA VAL A 465 17.73 32.00 11.75
C VAL A 465 17.90 31.74 13.25
N PRO A 466 18.47 32.70 14.01
CA PRO A 466 18.52 32.61 15.47
C PRO A 466 17.09 32.67 15.99
N SER A 467 16.64 31.59 16.62
CA SER A 467 15.40 31.54 17.38
C SER A 467 15.75 31.28 18.84
N PRO A 468 16.21 32.32 19.57
CA PRO A 468 16.47 32.20 21.01
C PRO A 468 15.16 31.83 21.71
N SER A 469 15.22 30.91 22.66
CA SER A 469 14.06 30.60 23.49
C SER A 469 13.66 31.83 24.30
N ALA A 470 12.39 32.22 24.21
CA ALA A 470 11.84 33.31 25.00
C ALA A 470 11.71 32.92 26.49
N ASP A 471 11.63 31.63 26.77
CA ASP A 471 11.54 31.06 28.12
C ASP A 471 12.92 30.53 28.58
N PRO A 472 13.45 31.00 29.73
CA PRO A 472 14.70 30.50 30.29
C PRO A 472 14.65 29.03 30.73
N SER A 473 13.46 28.46 30.91
CA SER A 473 13.25 27.03 31.19
C SER A 473 13.33 26.13 29.96
N GLU A 474 13.49 26.72 28.77
CA GLU A 474 13.60 26.01 27.49
C GLU A 474 14.94 26.26 26.80
N VAL A 475 15.43 25.24 26.09
CA VAL A 475 16.53 25.37 25.13
C VAL A 475 15.99 25.12 23.73
N SER A 476 16.18 26.10 22.86
CA SER A 476 15.83 26.00 21.44
C SER A 476 16.50 24.78 20.80
N GLY A 477 15.80 24.09 19.88
CA GLY A 477 16.35 22.93 19.18
C GLY A 477 17.65 23.23 18.43
N SER A 478 17.84 24.49 18.03
CA SER A 478 19.07 24.96 17.38
C SER A 478 20.27 25.14 18.30
N GLU A 479 20.03 25.22 19.61
CA GLU A 479 21.02 25.45 20.66
C GLU A 479 21.31 24.18 21.49
N LEU A 480 20.68 23.05 21.17
CA LEU A 480 20.95 21.80 21.87
C LEU A 480 22.37 21.30 21.60
N GLY A 481 22.98 20.74 22.65
CA GLY A 481 24.29 20.11 22.57
C GLY A 481 24.30 18.87 21.67
N CYS A 482 25.49 18.50 21.19
CA CYS A 482 25.73 17.19 20.60
C CYS A 482 26.31 16.24 21.66
N TYR A 483 26.55 14.99 21.27
CA TYR A 483 27.15 13.96 22.13
C TYR A 483 28.50 14.40 22.76
N PHE A 484 29.27 15.27 22.08
CA PHE A 484 30.57 15.76 22.54
C PHE A 484 30.52 17.09 23.31
N CYS A 485 29.34 17.65 23.59
CA CYS A 485 29.23 18.93 24.33
C CYS A 485 29.42 18.79 25.84
N SER A 486 29.23 17.60 26.40
CA SER A 486 29.29 17.37 27.83
C SER A 486 30.66 16.86 28.31
N ASP A 487 31.65 16.77 27.43
CA ASP A 487 33.00 16.29 27.76
C ASP A 487 34.05 17.37 27.43
N VAL A 488 35.10 17.44 28.24
CA VAL A 488 36.20 18.42 28.17
C VAL A 488 37.47 17.85 27.54
N THR A 489 37.38 16.69 26.90
CA THR A 489 38.51 16.06 26.18
C THR A 489 38.14 15.69 24.75
N ALA A 490 39.11 15.78 23.82
CA ALA A 490 38.92 15.28 22.47
C ALA A 490 38.74 13.74 22.43
N PRO A 491 37.97 13.21 21.46
CA PRO A 491 37.93 11.77 21.23
C PRO A 491 39.33 11.27 20.83
N GLY A 492 39.94 10.44 21.67
CA GLY A 492 41.23 9.77 21.43
C GLY A 492 41.09 8.25 21.44
N ASN A 493 42.18 7.50 21.32
CA ASN A 493 42.15 6.03 21.28
C ASN A 493 41.66 5.46 22.63
N SER A 494 40.35 5.21 22.76
CA SER A 494 39.70 4.78 24.01
C SER A 494 39.59 3.26 24.15
N LEU A 495 40.31 2.48 23.34
CA LEU A 495 40.25 1.01 23.39
C LEU A 495 40.81 0.43 24.71
N GLU A 496 41.44 1.24 25.56
CA GLU A 496 42.14 0.76 26.76
C GLU A 496 41.44 1.06 28.12
N ASP A 497 40.50 2.02 28.28
CA ASP A 497 40.16 2.47 29.67
C ASP A 497 38.75 3.06 30.05
N ARG A 498 37.60 2.72 29.42
CA ARG A 498 36.27 3.20 29.91
C ARG A 498 35.09 2.21 29.77
N THR A 499 34.05 2.33 30.62
CA THR A 499 32.92 1.37 30.71
C THR A 499 31.64 1.73 29.94
N LEU A 500 31.41 3.01 29.61
CA LEU A 500 30.29 3.45 28.77
C LEU A 500 30.79 3.54 27.32
N ASP A 501 30.06 2.96 26.37
CA ASP A 501 30.46 2.84 24.96
C ASP A 501 31.66 1.93 24.66
N GLN A 502 32.04 1.01 25.56
CA GLN A 502 32.88 -0.13 25.20
C GLN A 502 32.03 -1.39 25.03
N ASN A 503 32.13 -2.01 23.84
CA ASN A 503 31.59 -3.34 23.51
C ASN A 503 30.10 -3.52 23.86
N CYS A 504 29.20 -3.11 22.97
CA CYS A 504 27.74 -3.36 23.03
C CYS A 504 27.34 -4.83 23.30
N THR A 505 28.27 -5.77 23.17
CA THR A 505 28.15 -7.20 23.49
C THR A 505 28.06 -7.49 24.99
N ILE A 506 28.67 -6.67 25.86
CA ILE A 506 28.72 -6.84 27.33
C ILE A 506 27.68 -5.93 27.99
N THR A 507 26.42 -6.06 27.57
CA THR A 507 25.29 -5.31 28.11
C THR A 507 24.17 -6.26 28.55
N ARG A 508 23.39 -5.86 29.55
CA ARG A 508 22.15 -6.60 29.91
C ARG A 508 21.24 -6.62 28.68
N ALA A 509 20.81 -7.81 28.25
CA ALA A 509 20.17 -8.01 26.95
C ALA A 509 18.94 -7.13 26.69
N GLY A 510 18.12 -6.87 27.72
CA GLY A 510 16.90 -6.07 27.61
C GLY A 510 17.11 -4.57 27.34
N ILE A 511 18.30 -4.02 27.63
CA ILE A 511 18.55 -2.57 27.56
C ILE A 511 18.46 -2.06 26.14
N SER A 512 19.00 -2.81 25.20
CA SER A 512 19.02 -2.43 23.80
C SER A 512 17.63 -2.22 23.21
N GLY A 513 16.65 -3.04 23.63
CA GLY A 513 15.25 -2.89 23.22
C GLY A 513 14.62 -1.63 23.82
N ILE A 514 14.85 -1.38 25.11
CA ILE A 514 14.35 -0.19 25.82
C ILE A 514 14.92 1.10 25.19
N ALA A 515 16.25 1.16 25.04
CA ALA A 515 16.93 2.32 24.46
C ALA A 515 16.48 2.59 23.01
N SER A 516 16.34 1.54 22.20
CA SER A 516 15.86 1.69 20.82
C SER A 516 14.40 2.13 20.76
N GLY A 517 13.55 1.60 21.64
CA GLY A 517 12.14 2.02 21.74
C GLY A 517 12.02 3.49 22.11
N ILE A 518 12.78 3.95 23.10
CA ILE A 518 12.80 5.37 23.49
C ILE A 518 13.29 6.27 22.35
N ALA A 519 14.32 5.85 21.62
CA ALA A 519 14.82 6.61 20.48
C ALA A 519 13.80 6.69 19.33
N VAL A 520 13.05 5.61 19.08
CA VAL A 520 11.97 5.57 18.11
C VAL A 520 10.84 6.51 18.49
N GLU A 521 10.38 6.45 19.75
CA GLU A 521 9.29 7.32 20.23
C GLU A 521 9.71 8.80 20.30
N LEU A 522 10.98 9.09 20.60
CA LEU A 522 11.51 10.45 20.55
C LEU A 522 11.43 11.03 19.13
N VAL A 523 11.88 10.29 18.12
CA VAL A 523 11.79 10.73 16.72
C VAL A 523 10.34 10.79 16.26
N ALA A 524 9.51 9.84 16.68
CA ALA A 524 8.09 9.86 16.36
C ALA A 524 7.42 11.12 16.90
N SER A 525 7.67 11.47 18.16
CA SER A 525 7.22 12.72 18.78
C SER A 525 7.73 13.96 18.02
N LEU A 526 9.02 14.04 17.70
CA LEU A 526 9.59 15.14 16.93
C LEU A 526 8.89 15.36 15.58
N THR A 527 8.48 14.29 14.89
CA THR A 527 7.75 14.43 13.62
C THR A 527 6.39 15.10 13.79
N GLN A 528 5.78 14.98 14.96
CA GLN A 528 4.47 15.56 15.25
C GLN A 528 4.56 17.02 15.68
N HIS A 529 5.69 17.44 16.25
CA HIS A 529 5.95 18.82 16.63
C HIS A 529 5.86 19.79 15.43
N GLU A 530 5.39 21.01 15.65
CA GLU A 530 5.29 22.04 14.60
C GLU A 530 6.65 22.42 14.03
N ASN A 531 7.62 22.69 14.92
CA ASN A 531 9.02 22.95 14.56
C ASN A 531 9.82 21.71 14.12
N GLY A 532 9.21 20.52 14.09
CA GLY A 532 9.88 19.27 13.69
C GLY A 532 11.18 19.01 14.47
N VAL A 533 12.30 18.86 13.74
CA VAL A 533 13.64 18.64 14.31
C VAL A 533 14.16 19.80 15.16
N GLY A 534 13.61 21.01 14.95
CA GLY A 534 13.92 22.22 15.71
C GLY A 534 13.11 22.38 17.00
N ALA A 535 12.32 21.38 17.41
CA ALA A 535 11.56 21.42 18.65
C ALA A 535 12.46 21.78 19.86
N PRO A 536 12.00 22.64 20.78
CA PRO A 536 12.74 22.96 21.99
C PRO A 536 12.80 21.76 22.95
N ALA A 537 13.68 21.83 23.95
CA ALA A 537 13.71 20.89 25.07
C ALA A 537 13.66 21.64 26.39
N MET A 538 12.82 21.17 27.31
CA MET A 538 12.71 21.71 28.67
C MET A 538 13.97 21.41 29.49
N VAL A 539 14.44 22.39 30.26
CA VAL A 539 15.51 22.25 31.26
C VAL A 539 14.93 21.77 32.59
N SER A 540 13.74 22.27 32.95
CA SER A 540 13.04 21.94 34.18
C SER A 540 11.53 22.13 34.00
N GLY A 541 10.72 21.25 34.58
CA GLY A 541 9.25 21.31 34.50
C GLY A 541 8.63 20.12 33.77
N LEU A 542 7.30 20.01 33.83
CA LEU A 542 6.53 19.04 33.04
C LEU A 542 6.32 19.61 31.62
N ASP A 543 6.48 18.77 30.60
CA ASP A 543 6.33 19.13 29.19
C ASP A 543 4.82 19.09 28.81
N ASP A 544 4.04 19.97 29.44
CA ASP A 544 2.57 20.02 29.34
C ASP A 544 2.08 20.54 27.96
N ASN A 545 2.98 21.12 27.16
CA ASN A 545 2.73 21.61 25.79
C ASN A 545 3.18 20.62 24.70
N SER A 546 3.40 19.37 25.07
CA SER A 546 4.05 18.42 24.18
C SER A 546 3.15 17.89 23.06
N THR A 547 3.76 17.26 22.06
CA THR A 547 3.10 16.87 20.81
C THR A 547 1.96 15.88 21.05
N VAL A 548 1.23 15.50 20.00
CA VAL A 548 0.20 14.44 20.06
C VAL A 548 0.75 13.07 20.52
N LEU A 549 2.08 12.90 20.56
CA LEU A 549 2.77 11.72 21.08
C LEU A 549 3.58 11.99 22.36
N GLY A 550 3.46 13.19 22.94
CA GLY A 550 4.16 13.60 24.16
C GLY A 550 5.44 14.38 23.90
N ALA A 551 6.33 14.36 24.90
CA ALA A 551 7.51 15.22 25.05
C ALA A 551 8.56 15.07 23.95
N THR A 552 9.39 16.10 23.76
CA THR A 552 10.57 16.09 22.86
C THR A 552 11.88 16.38 23.61
N PRO A 553 12.27 15.55 24.60
CA PRO A 553 13.45 15.80 25.43
C PRO A 553 14.74 15.84 24.61
N HIS A 554 15.76 16.51 25.17
CA HIS A 554 17.10 16.53 24.57
C HIS A 554 17.80 15.17 24.75
N GLN A 555 17.86 14.69 25.99
CA GLN A 555 18.43 13.40 26.36
C GLN A 555 17.42 12.58 27.16
N VAL A 556 17.54 11.26 27.09
CA VAL A 556 16.92 10.31 28.00
C VAL A 556 18.02 9.38 28.48
N ARG A 557 18.27 9.36 29.79
CA ARG A 557 19.22 8.46 30.45
C ARG A 557 18.47 7.48 31.31
N GLY A 558 18.76 6.20 31.17
CA GLY A 558 18.12 5.14 31.96
C GLY A 558 19.14 4.35 32.78
N PHE A 559 18.75 3.99 34.00
CA PHE A 559 19.54 3.23 34.95
C PHE A 559 18.76 1.99 35.40
N MET A 560 19.11 0.82 34.87
CA MET A 560 18.32 -0.42 35.05
C MET A 560 18.57 -1.14 36.37
N SER A 561 19.59 -0.73 37.13
CA SER A 561 19.76 -1.14 38.52
C SER A 561 18.67 -0.57 39.42
N ARG A 562 18.14 0.62 39.09
CA ARG A 562 17.12 1.33 39.86
C ARG A 562 15.80 1.54 39.12
N PHE A 563 15.69 1.08 37.87
CA PHE A 563 14.55 1.35 36.97
C PHE A 563 14.20 2.85 36.90
N HIS A 564 15.22 3.69 36.85
CA HIS A 564 15.08 5.14 36.88
C HIS A 564 15.43 5.76 35.53
N PHE A 565 14.67 6.78 35.12
CA PHE A 565 14.90 7.57 33.90
C PHE A 565 15.01 9.05 34.25
N MET A 566 15.88 9.76 33.53
CA MET A 566 16.02 11.22 33.64
C MET A 566 16.20 11.86 32.25
N THR A 567 15.80 13.12 32.12
CA THR A 567 15.80 13.85 30.84
C THR A 567 16.62 15.16 30.90
N PRO A 568 17.95 15.09 31.06
CA PRO A 568 18.77 16.28 31.15
C PRO A 568 18.84 17.02 29.81
N THR A 569 18.82 18.34 29.88
CA THR A 569 19.00 19.23 28.73
C THR A 569 20.32 19.97 28.85
N VAL A 570 21.10 20.01 27.76
CA VAL A 570 22.45 20.59 27.74
C VAL A 570 22.51 21.52 26.54
N ARG A 571 22.92 22.77 26.78
CA ARG A 571 23.15 23.76 25.72
C ARG A 571 24.43 23.42 24.96
N ARG A 572 24.49 23.84 23.69
CA ARG A 572 25.67 23.70 22.86
C ARG A 572 26.85 24.39 23.53
N PHE A 573 27.92 23.63 23.71
CA PHE A 573 29.17 24.15 24.23
C PHE A 573 29.96 24.83 23.10
N GLN A 574 30.39 26.07 23.32
CA GLN A 574 31.08 26.86 22.29
C GLN A 574 32.39 26.22 21.83
N GLN A 575 33.18 25.69 22.77
CA GLN A 575 34.44 24.98 22.48
C GLN A 575 34.22 23.48 22.25
N CYS A 576 33.04 23.04 21.78
CA CYS A 576 32.82 21.63 21.49
C CYS A 576 33.67 21.15 20.31
N THR A 577 34.34 20.00 20.45
CA THR A 577 35.19 19.36 19.42
C THR A 577 34.45 18.84 18.19
N ALA A 578 33.11 18.93 18.16
CA ALA A 578 32.31 18.50 17.02
C ALA A 578 31.37 19.60 16.51
N CYS A 579 30.46 20.09 17.35
CA CYS A 579 29.45 21.07 16.92
C CYS A 579 29.77 22.53 17.27
N GLY A 580 30.95 22.81 17.83
CA GLY A 580 31.42 24.17 18.13
C GLY A 580 31.66 24.98 16.86
N ASP A 581 31.51 26.31 16.95
CA ASP A 581 31.58 27.19 15.77
C ASP A 581 32.95 27.16 15.10
N GLN A 582 34.03 27.12 15.88
CA GLN A 582 35.39 27.10 15.34
C GLN A 582 35.64 25.82 14.53
N VAL A 583 35.26 24.65 15.04
CA VAL A 583 35.41 23.37 14.34
C VAL A 583 34.56 23.33 13.07
N GLN A 584 33.34 23.87 13.12
CA GLN A 584 32.44 23.90 11.96
C GLN A 584 32.94 24.86 10.86
N ASN A 585 33.52 26.00 11.26
CA ASN A 585 34.14 26.95 10.33
C ASN A 585 35.44 26.39 9.71
N GLU A 586 36.24 25.66 10.49
CA GLU A 586 37.46 25.01 10.01
C GLU A 586 37.13 23.93 8.97
N TYR A 587 36.14 23.07 9.25
CA TYR A 587 35.67 22.09 8.27
C TYR A 587 35.08 22.75 7.02
N ALA A 588 34.31 23.84 7.17
CA ALA A 588 33.76 24.58 6.03
C ALA A 588 34.85 25.20 5.13
N SER A 589 35.99 25.59 5.70
CA SER A 589 37.08 26.24 4.98
C SER A 589 38.04 25.25 4.34
N ASN A 590 38.40 24.19 5.08
CA ASN A 590 39.50 23.28 4.74
C ASN A 590 39.04 21.86 4.38
N GLY A 591 37.75 21.54 4.52
CA GLY A 591 37.13 20.30 4.05
C GLY A 591 37.90 19.03 4.46
N PHE A 592 38.27 18.22 3.47
CA PHE A 592 38.94 16.94 3.70
C PHE A 592 40.37 17.07 4.27
N ASP A 593 41.06 18.18 4.04
CA ASP A 593 42.40 18.38 4.60
C ASP A 593 42.36 18.57 6.11
N PHE A 594 41.34 19.28 6.63
CA PHE A 594 41.06 19.33 8.07
C PHE A 594 40.69 17.94 8.64
N LEU A 595 39.88 17.17 7.92
CA LEU A 595 39.57 15.81 8.37
C LEU A 595 40.83 14.94 8.44
N THR A 596 41.72 15.05 7.44
CA THR A 596 42.98 14.32 7.41
C THR A 596 43.87 14.66 8.61
N SER A 597 43.99 15.95 8.99
CA SER A 597 44.78 16.33 10.15
C SER A 597 44.20 15.73 11.43
N VAL A 598 42.88 15.75 11.61
CA VAL A 598 42.19 15.15 12.77
C VAL A 598 42.34 13.62 12.83
N PHE A 599 42.26 12.93 11.70
CA PHE A 599 42.44 11.48 11.66
C PHE A 599 43.87 11.08 12.04
N ASN A 600 44.86 11.88 11.65
CA ASN A 600 46.26 11.65 11.99
C ASN A 600 46.59 12.05 13.44
N ASP A 601 45.99 13.12 13.94
CA ASP A 601 46.23 13.66 15.28
C ASP A 601 44.96 14.30 15.86
N GLY A 602 44.34 13.64 16.85
CA GLY A 602 43.13 14.14 17.51
C GLY A 602 43.35 15.40 18.36
N THR A 603 44.58 15.75 18.72
CA THR A 603 44.87 16.98 19.49
C THR A 603 44.57 18.25 18.69
N GLU A 604 44.52 18.12 17.35
CA GLU A 604 44.09 19.20 16.45
C GLU A 604 42.68 19.68 16.79
N LEU A 605 41.79 18.79 17.25
CA LEU A 605 40.45 19.18 17.70
C LEU A 605 40.47 20.07 18.93
N GLU A 606 41.37 19.82 19.89
CA GLU A 606 41.49 20.63 21.11
C GLU A 606 42.07 22.01 20.79
N ARG A 607 43.00 22.07 19.82
CA ARG A 607 43.57 23.31 19.31
C ARG A 607 42.53 24.16 18.59
N VAL A 608 41.80 23.57 17.64
CA VAL A 608 40.82 24.28 16.78
C VAL A 608 39.59 24.69 17.57
N SER A 609 39.13 23.90 18.54
CA SER A 609 37.96 24.23 19.35
C SER A 609 38.24 25.24 20.48
N GLY A 610 39.51 25.53 20.76
CA GLY A 610 39.93 26.37 21.89
C GLY A 610 39.85 25.67 23.25
N LEU A 611 39.60 24.35 23.28
CA LEU A 611 39.64 23.54 24.50
C LEU A 611 41.03 23.52 25.13
N LYS A 612 42.09 23.51 24.32
CA LYS A 612 43.47 23.53 24.82
C LYS A 612 43.75 24.78 25.66
N GLN A 613 43.33 25.94 25.16
CA GLN A 613 43.49 27.21 25.90
C GLN A 613 42.64 27.23 27.17
N LEU A 614 41.45 26.62 27.12
CA LEU A 614 40.61 26.49 28.31
C LEU A 614 41.25 25.60 29.38
N GLN A 615 41.82 24.45 28.99
CA GLN A 615 42.54 23.55 29.90
C GLN A 615 43.76 24.25 30.49
N GLU A 616 44.59 24.90 29.66
CA GLU A 616 45.74 25.69 30.11
C GLU A 616 45.32 26.83 31.06
N SER A 617 44.17 27.46 30.84
CA SER A 617 43.66 28.52 31.72
C SER A 617 43.26 28.01 33.11
N VAL A 618 42.77 26.76 33.19
CA VAL A 618 42.40 26.11 34.45
C VAL A 618 43.66 25.64 35.19
N GLU A 619 44.66 25.11 34.48
CA GLU A 619 45.93 24.69 35.06
C GLU A 619 46.76 25.86 35.61
N ASN A 620 46.56 27.06 35.05
CA ASN A 620 47.20 28.29 35.52
C ASN A 620 46.47 28.96 36.71
N VAL A 621 45.35 28.40 37.20
CA VAL A 621 44.70 28.87 38.44
C VAL A 621 45.49 28.35 39.64
N THR A 622 46.06 29.26 40.43
CA THR A 622 46.80 28.93 41.65
C THR A 622 45.88 28.65 42.84
N ILE A 623 46.33 27.84 43.80
CA ILE A 623 45.56 27.49 45.02
C ILE A 623 45.12 28.73 45.82
N ASP A 624 45.85 29.85 45.69
CA ASP A 624 45.51 31.13 46.33
C ASP A 624 44.27 31.82 45.76
N ASP A 625 43.78 31.40 44.58
CA ASP A 625 42.56 31.93 43.93
C ASP A 625 41.28 31.18 44.36
N ILE A 626 41.40 30.13 45.19
CA ILE A 626 40.28 29.35 45.73
C ILE A 626 39.95 29.88 47.13
N ASP A 627 38.97 30.77 47.22
CA ASP A 627 38.50 31.31 48.51
C ASP A 627 37.76 30.22 49.31
N PHE A 628 38.42 29.62 50.30
CA PHE A 628 37.86 28.59 51.18
C PHE A 628 36.91 29.14 52.26
N ASN A 629 36.52 30.41 52.20
CA ASN A 629 35.58 31.00 53.16
C ASN A 629 34.11 30.70 52.80
N CYS A 630 33.73 29.43 52.87
CA CYS A 630 32.37 29.05 53.22
C CYS A 630 32.42 28.39 54.60
N THR A 631 32.36 29.21 55.64
CA THR A 631 32.00 28.75 56.98
C THR A 631 30.59 28.19 56.95
N ASP A 632 30.45 26.90 57.26
CA ASP A 632 29.20 26.32 57.71
C ASP A 632 28.67 27.16 58.89
N SER A 633 27.57 27.87 58.66
CA SER A 633 26.75 28.43 59.72
C SER A 633 25.27 28.21 59.40
N GLU A 634 24.72 27.27 60.18
CA GLU A 634 23.33 26.86 60.43
C GLU A 634 22.59 25.98 59.41
#